data_AF-A0A164HXE5-F1
#
_entry.id   AF-A0A164HXE5-F1
#
_cell.length_a   1.000
_cell.length_b   1.000
_cell.length_c   1.000
_cell.angle_alpha   90.00
_cell.angle_beta   90.00
_cell.angle_gamma   90.00
#
_symmetry.space_group_name_H-M   'P 1'
#
loop_
_entity.id
_entity.type
_entity.pdbx_description
1 polymer ?
#
loop_
_entity_poly.entity_id
_entity_poly.type
_entity_poly.pdbx_seq_one_letter_code
_entity_poly.pdbx_strand_id
1 'polypeptide(L)'
;MEKVILRLHSLTDTIAHPSKPLEEDIENIADIIRAEISGAAHSQYARDRTTGGINGVAREIRALQFENRVLAHKTAITTAQHSGWLAAGYLNLPTCSKLIATGESISVYQCSPKNSTITTEITSCGPQPKLGDYTLDTEGWELTPYNPCYWH
;
A
#
# COMPACT_ATOMS: atom_id res chain seq x y z
N MET A 1 -14.83 -113.08 -13.04
CA MET A 1 -14.69 -111.81 -12.30
C MET A 1 -13.41 -111.18 -12.79
N GLU A 2 -13.50 -110.22 -13.70
CA GLU A 2 -12.38 -109.32 -14.04
C GLU A 2 -12.99 -108.07 -14.67
N LYS A 3 -12.80 -106.95 -13.97
CA LYS A 3 -13.49 -105.68 -14.20
C LYS A 3 -12.52 -104.80 -15.00
N VAL A 4 -12.80 -104.56 -16.27
CA VAL A 4 -11.97 -103.66 -17.10
C VAL A 4 -12.43 -102.23 -16.87
N ILE A 5 -11.56 -101.44 -16.25
CA ILE A 5 -11.81 -100.05 -15.85
C ILE A 5 -11.47 -99.14 -17.04
N LEU A 6 -12.46 -98.43 -17.57
CA LEU A 6 -12.27 -97.37 -18.54
C LEU A 6 -11.76 -96.11 -17.83
N ARG A 7 -10.51 -95.72 -18.08
CA ARG A 7 -9.96 -94.42 -17.64
C ARG A 7 -10.27 -93.35 -18.69
N LEU A 8 -11.31 -92.56 -18.46
CA LEU A 8 -11.49 -91.28 -19.15
C LEU A 8 -10.57 -90.24 -18.49
N HIS A 9 -9.67 -89.64 -19.26
CA HIS A 9 -8.93 -88.46 -18.84
C HIS A 9 -9.74 -87.22 -19.23
N SER A 10 -10.32 -86.55 -18.24
CA SER A 10 -10.90 -85.21 -18.40
C SER A 10 -9.75 -84.20 -18.35
N LEU A 11 -9.57 -83.42 -19.41
CA LEU A 11 -8.82 -82.17 -19.35
C LEU A 11 -9.66 -81.18 -18.52
N THR A 12 -9.50 -81.21 -17.21
CA THR A 12 -9.92 -80.09 -16.37
C THR A 12 -8.94 -78.95 -16.60
N ASP A 13 -9.41 -77.90 -17.27
CA ASP A 13 -8.79 -76.58 -17.24
C ASP A 13 -8.74 -76.09 -15.78
N THR A 14 -7.68 -76.44 -15.06
CA THR A 14 -7.23 -75.65 -13.92
C THR A 14 -6.29 -74.57 -14.44
N ILE A 15 -6.84 -73.59 -15.13
CA ILE A 15 -6.26 -72.24 -15.07
C ILE A 15 -6.71 -71.69 -13.72
N ALA A 16 -5.95 -72.03 -12.68
CA ALA A 16 -5.88 -71.15 -11.53
C ALA A 16 -5.22 -69.86 -12.04
N HIS A 17 -6.03 -68.89 -12.42
CA HIS A 17 -5.52 -67.54 -12.66
C HIS A 17 -4.82 -67.07 -11.38
N PRO A 18 -3.58 -66.57 -11.45
CA PRO A 18 -2.99 -65.86 -10.34
C PRO A 18 -3.66 -64.47 -10.33
N SER A 19 -4.88 -64.36 -9.82
CA SER A 19 -5.57 -63.07 -9.68
C SER A 19 -5.05 -62.25 -8.50
N LYS A 20 -4.45 -62.92 -7.51
CA LYS A 20 -3.93 -62.32 -6.27
C LYS A 20 -2.86 -61.22 -6.46
N PRO A 21 -1.87 -61.37 -7.36
CA PRO A 21 -0.84 -60.35 -7.57
C PRO A 21 -1.38 -59.07 -8.24
N LEU A 22 -2.32 -59.22 -9.18
CA LEU A 22 -2.86 -58.10 -9.94
C LEU A 22 -3.78 -57.21 -9.09
N GLU A 23 -4.53 -57.81 -8.17
CA GLU A 23 -5.46 -57.11 -7.28
C GLU A 23 -4.72 -56.33 -6.19
N GLU A 24 -3.60 -56.87 -5.68
CA GLU A 24 -2.68 -56.21 -4.76
C GLU A 24 -1.97 -55.00 -5.41
N ASP A 25 -1.52 -55.14 -6.66
CA ASP A 25 -0.90 -54.04 -7.42
C ASP A 25 -1.90 -52.89 -7.66
N ILE A 26 -3.17 -53.20 -7.94
CA ILE A 26 -4.23 -52.19 -8.13
C ILE A 26 -4.53 -51.46 -6.83
N GLU A 27 -4.62 -52.16 -5.69
CA GLU A 27 -4.82 -51.51 -4.38
C GLU A 27 -3.63 -50.62 -4.00
N ASN A 28 -2.40 -51.06 -4.23
CA ASN A 28 -1.20 -50.27 -3.96
C ASN A 28 -1.14 -48.99 -4.81
N ILE A 29 -1.49 -49.08 -6.10
CA ILE A 29 -1.62 -47.91 -6.97
C ILE A 29 -2.74 -46.97 -6.46
N ALA A 30 -3.87 -47.53 -6.03
CA ALA A 30 -4.97 -46.73 -5.48
C ALA A 30 -4.57 -46.01 -4.18
N ASP A 31 -3.75 -46.63 -3.32
CA ASP A 31 -3.21 -46.01 -2.12
C ASP A 31 -2.22 -44.89 -2.43
N ILE A 32 -1.35 -45.08 -3.42
CA ILE A 32 -0.44 -44.02 -3.89
C ILE A 32 -1.25 -42.81 -4.40
N ILE A 33 -2.27 -43.05 -5.24
CA ILE A 33 -3.13 -41.99 -5.76
C ILE A 33 -3.87 -41.27 -4.62
N ARG A 34 -4.40 -42.00 -3.63
CA ARG A 34 -5.05 -41.41 -2.46
C ARG A 34 -4.08 -40.54 -1.65
N ALA A 35 -2.85 -41.00 -1.46
CA ALA A 35 -1.82 -40.26 -0.75
C ALA A 35 -1.43 -38.98 -1.51
N GLU A 36 -1.28 -39.04 -2.83
CA GLU A 36 -0.98 -37.87 -3.67
C GLU A 36 -2.12 -36.84 -3.65
N ILE A 37 -3.37 -37.27 -3.80
CA ILE A 37 -4.54 -36.39 -3.70
C ILE A 37 -4.59 -35.72 -2.33
N SER A 38 -4.36 -36.50 -1.27
CA SER A 38 -4.34 -35.97 0.10
C SER A 38 -3.20 -34.95 0.27
N GLY A 39 -2.00 -35.23 -0.25
CA GLY A 39 -0.86 -34.32 -0.21
C GLY A 39 -1.10 -33.01 -0.99
N ALA A 40 -1.72 -33.10 -2.17
CA ALA A 40 -2.11 -31.95 -2.97
C ALA A 40 -3.17 -31.10 -2.26
N ALA A 41 -4.18 -31.72 -1.64
CA ALA A 41 -5.23 -31.03 -0.90
C ALA A 41 -4.66 -30.27 0.33
N HIS A 42 -3.75 -30.88 1.10
CA HIS A 42 -3.08 -30.22 2.21
C HIS A 42 -2.24 -29.03 1.74
N SER A 43 -1.51 -29.21 0.64
CA SER A 43 -0.70 -28.14 0.04
C SER A 43 -1.56 -26.96 -0.44
N GLN A 44 -2.71 -27.25 -1.04
CA GLN A 44 -3.66 -26.22 -1.47
C GLN A 44 -4.27 -25.48 -0.27
N TYR A 45 -4.71 -26.20 0.77
CA TYR A 45 -5.25 -25.58 1.98
C TYR A 45 -4.23 -24.64 2.65
N ALA A 46 -2.97 -25.07 2.76
CA ALA A 46 -1.90 -24.24 3.31
C ALA A 46 -1.71 -22.97 2.48
N ARG A 47 -1.65 -23.09 1.15
CA ARG A 47 -1.54 -21.94 0.24
C ARG A 47 -2.73 -21.00 0.34
N ASP A 48 -3.95 -21.53 0.41
CA ASP A 48 -5.17 -20.72 0.48
C ASP A 48 -5.24 -19.96 1.80
N ARG A 49 -4.86 -20.61 2.91
CA ARG A 49 -4.81 -19.97 4.23
C ARG A 49 -3.77 -18.85 4.27
N THR A 50 -2.57 -19.09 3.72
CA THR A 50 -1.52 -18.07 3.61
C THR A 50 -1.96 -16.92 2.71
N THR A 51 -2.50 -17.22 1.52
CA THR A 51 -3.01 -16.22 0.57
C THR A 51 -4.13 -15.39 1.19
N GLY A 52 -5.06 -16.03 1.91
CA GLY A 52 -6.15 -15.36 2.62
C GLY A 52 -5.62 -14.39 3.68
N GLY A 53 -4.61 -14.82 4.46
CA GLY A 53 -3.93 -13.96 5.43
C GLY A 53 -3.26 -12.75 4.78
N ILE A 54 -2.49 -12.97 3.71
CA ILE A 54 -1.80 -11.91 2.97
C ILE A 54 -2.79 -10.91 2.39
N ASN A 55 -3.87 -11.39 1.77
CA ASN A 55 -4.91 -10.54 1.20
C ASN A 55 -5.65 -9.74 2.29
N GLY A 56 -5.86 -10.33 3.47
CA GLY A 56 -6.42 -9.64 4.64
C GLY A 56 -5.56 -8.46 5.06
N VAL A 57 -4.27 -8.69 5.30
CA VAL A 57 -3.31 -7.63 5.66
C VAL A 57 -3.21 -6.57 4.56
N ALA A 58 -3.16 -6.98 3.29
CA ALA A 58 -3.10 -6.06 2.16
C ALA A 58 -4.34 -5.14 2.06
N ARG A 59 -5.50 -5.59 2.54
CA ARG A 59 -6.72 -4.77 2.62
C ARG A 59 -6.63 -3.76 3.77
N GLU A 60 -6.15 -4.18 4.93
CA GLU A 60 -5.97 -3.30 6.10
C GLU A 60 -4.93 -2.20 5.81
N ILE A 61 -3.80 -2.54 5.18
CA ILE A 61 -2.79 -1.56 4.76
C ILE A 61 -3.42 -0.53 3.82
N ARG A 62 -4.24 -0.95 2.85
CA ARG A 62 -4.93 -0.03 1.94
C ARG A 62 -5.91 0.89 2.66
N ALA A 63 -6.66 0.38 3.65
CA ALA A 63 -7.55 1.18 4.47
C ALA A 63 -6.77 2.24 5.27
N LEU A 64 -5.71 1.83 5.95
CA LEU A 64 -4.84 2.74 6.71
C LEU A 64 -4.18 3.79 5.81
N GLN A 65 -3.76 3.43 4.60
CA GLN A 65 -3.21 4.38 3.64
C GLN A 65 -4.25 5.42 3.20
N PHE A 66 -5.50 5.00 3.00
CA PHE A 66 -6.58 5.93 2.69
C PHE A 66 -6.83 6.90 3.85
N GLU A 67 -6.94 6.40 5.07
CA GLU A 67 -7.14 7.22 6.27
C GLU A 67 -5.98 8.21 6.48
N ASN A 68 -4.73 7.76 6.32
CA ASN A 68 -3.55 8.62 6.39
C ASN A 68 -3.59 9.74 5.33
N ARG A 69 -4.05 9.45 4.11
CA ARG A 69 -4.19 10.47 3.05
C ARG A 69 -5.27 11.49 3.39
N VAL A 70 -6.41 11.04 3.91
CA VAL A 70 -7.50 11.94 4.35
C VAL A 70 -7.02 12.84 5.48
N LEU A 71 -6.31 12.27 6.46
CA LEU A 71 -5.76 13.03 7.58
C LEU A 71 -4.71 14.03 7.09
N ALA A 72 -3.75 13.61 6.27
CA ALA A 72 -2.72 14.48 5.71
C ALA A 72 -3.34 15.67 4.94
N HIS A 73 -4.40 15.42 4.18
CA HIS A 73 -5.12 16.48 3.47
C HIS A 73 -5.78 17.49 4.43
N LYS A 74 -6.50 17.01 5.45
CA LYS A 74 -7.11 17.89 6.46
C LYS A 74 -6.08 18.68 7.23
N THR A 75 -4.97 18.04 7.62
CA THR A 75 -3.85 18.73 8.29
C THR A 75 -3.27 19.81 7.38
N ALA A 76 -3.05 19.54 6.09
CA ALA A 76 -2.58 20.54 5.15
C ALA A 76 -3.54 21.75 5.04
N ILE A 77 -4.86 21.53 5.04
CA ILE A 77 -5.85 22.61 5.05
C ILE A 77 -5.71 23.45 6.33
N THR A 78 -5.76 22.81 7.50
CA THR A 78 -5.70 23.52 8.79
C THR A 78 -4.38 24.28 8.95
N THR A 79 -3.26 23.70 8.54
CA THR A 79 -1.97 24.39 8.56
C THR A 79 -1.96 25.56 7.58
N ALA A 80 -2.51 25.41 6.37
CA ALA A 80 -2.59 26.49 5.38
C ALA A 80 -3.52 27.63 5.80
N GLN A 81 -4.57 27.35 6.60
CA GLN A 81 -5.42 28.38 7.21
C GLN A 81 -4.65 29.21 8.25
N HIS A 82 -3.68 28.61 8.93
CA HIS A 82 -2.85 29.32 9.90
C HIS A 82 -1.67 30.06 9.24
N SER A 83 -0.86 29.36 8.44
CA SER A 83 0.22 29.94 7.64
C SER A 83 0.42 29.12 6.37
N GLY A 84 0.12 29.74 5.22
CA GLY A 84 0.26 29.13 3.90
C GLY A 84 1.70 28.79 3.53
N TRP A 85 2.67 29.57 4.01
CA TRP A 85 4.11 29.36 3.78
C TRP A 85 4.63 28.17 4.58
N LEU A 86 4.25 28.10 5.86
CA LEU A 86 4.62 26.97 6.72
C LEU A 86 4.04 25.67 6.18
N ALA A 87 2.76 25.68 5.74
CA ALA A 87 2.11 24.53 5.16
C ALA A 87 2.82 24.05 3.87
N ALA A 88 3.25 24.98 3.02
CA ALA A 88 4.03 24.66 1.83
C ALA A 88 5.39 24.03 2.18
N GLY A 89 6.07 24.53 3.23
CA GLY A 89 7.30 23.96 3.75
C GLY A 89 7.12 22.53 4.27
N TYR A 90 6.06 22.26 5.05
CA TYR A 90 5.75 20.91 5.52
C TYR A 90 5.47 19.91 4.39
N LEU A 91 4.88 20.38 3.29
CA LEU A 91 4.61 19.56 2.10
C LEU A 91 5.81 19.46 1.14
N ASN A 92 6.96 20.04 1.51
CA ASN A 92 8.16 20.10 0.66
C ASN A 92 7.87 20.67 -0.74
N LEU A 93 7.01 21.69 -0.83
CA LEU A 93 6.75 22.37 -2.10
C LEU A 93 7.97 23.20 -2.54
N PRO A 94 8.08 23.53 -3.84
CA PRO A 94 9.16 24.36 -4.34
C PRO A 94 9.30 25.67 -3.57
N THR A 95 10.54 26.14 -3.42
CA THR A 95 10.85 27.46 -2.85
C THR A 95 9.99 28.52 -3.52
N CYS A 96 9.38 29.43 -2.74
CA CYS A 96 8.40 30.41 -3.23
C CYS A 96 7.01 29.80 -3.55
N SER A 97 6.50 28.91 -2.69
CA SER A 97 5.11 28.41 -2.76
C SER A 97 4.35 28.76 -1.49
N LYS A 98 3.13 29.28 -1.63
CA LYS A 98 2.18 29.51 -0.53
C LYS A 98 0.92 28.70 -0.77
N LEU A 99 0.43 28.03 0.26
CA LEU A 99 -0.89 27.42 0.23
C LEU A 99 -1.96 28.40 0.69
N ILE A 100 -3.06 28.48 -0.06
CA ILE A 100 -4.23 29.26 0.32
C ILE A 100 -5.40 28.29 0.47
N ALA A 101 -5.84 28.10 1.71
CA ALA A 101 -7.00 27.29 2.02
C ALA A 101 -8.30 28.08 1.76
N THR A 102 -9.27 27.44 1.12
CA THR A 102 -10.61 27.98 0.89
C THR A 102 -11.63 26.88 1.17
N GLY A 103 -12.21 26.91 2.37
CA GLY A 103 -13.07 25.83 2.86
C GLY A 103 -12.31 24.51 2.90
N GLU A 104 -12.78 23.52 2.14
CA GLU A 104 -12.17 22.19 2.01
C GLU A 104 -11.15 22.08 0.85
N SER A 105 -10.85 23.19 0.18
CA SER A 105 -9.91 23.21 -0.95
C SER A 105 -8.62 23.96 -0.59
N ILE A 106 -7.54 23.60 -1.27
CA ILE A 106 -6.25 24.30 -1.18
C ILE A 106 -5.85 24.70 -2.59
N SER A 107 -5.48 25.97 -2.76
CA SER A 107 -4.79 26.46 -3.96
C SER A 107 -3.32 26.70 -3.65
N VAL A 108 -2.47 26.48 -4.65
CA VAL A 108 -1.03 26.74 -4.55
C VAL A 108 -0.74 28.03 -5.30
N TYR A 109 -0.22 29.01 -4.58
CA TYR A 109 0.29 30.24 -5.16
C TYR A 109 1.81 30.13 -5.30
N GLN A 110 2.31 30.15 -6.52
CA GLN A 110 3.74 30.11 -6.81
C GLN A 110 4.25 31.51 -7.16
N CYS A 111 5.43 31.85 -6.68
CA CYS A 111 6.09 33.09 -7.01
C CYS A 111 7.40 32.87 -7.76
N SER A 112 7.83 33.92 -8.46
CA SER A 112 9.13 33.98 -9.11
C SER A 112 10.12 34.74 -8.22
N PRO A 113 11.35 34.24 -8.05
CA PRO A 113 12.35 34.93 -7.28
C PRO A 113 12.68 36.27 -7.94
N LYS A 114 12.74 37.33 -7.13
CA LYS A 114 13.11 38.68 -7.57
C LYS A 114 14.19 39.24 -6.66
N ASN A 115 15.31 39.63 -7.24
CA ASN A 115 16.35 40.33 -6.50
C ASN A 115 15.87 41.74 -6.17
N SER A 116 15.73 42.03 -4.89
CA SER A 116 15.30 43.33 -4.37
C SER A 116 16.22 43.71 -3.23
N THR A 117 16.60 44.99 -3.16
CA THR A 117 17.42 45.51 -2.06
C THR A 117 16.49 46.15 -1.03
N ILE A 118 16.43 45.55 0.15
CA ILE A 118 15.68 46.08 1.28
C ILE A 118 16.58 47.05 2.03
N THR A 119 16.09 48.26 2.26
CA THR A 119 16.77 49.27 3.06
C THR A 119 16.19 49.31 4.46
N THR A 120 16.90 49.93 5.40
CA THR A 120 16.40 50.15 6.76
C THR A 120 16.07 51.63 6.94
N GLU A 121 14.84 51.92 7.35
CA GLU A 121 14.40 53.25 7.74
C GLU A 121 14.34 53.34 9.27
N ILE A 122 14.97 54.36 9.86
CA ILE A 122 14.91 54.60 11.31
C ILE A 122 13.68 55.45 11.61
N THR A 123 12.74 54.87 12.34
CA THR A 123 11.49 55.53 12.75
C THR A 123 11.46 55.73 14.26
N SER A 124 10.40 56.37 14.77
CA SER A 124 10.13 56.43 16.22
C SER A 124 9.93 55.06 16.87
N CYS A 125 9.56 54.05 16.07
CA CYS A 125 9.41 52.65 16.47
C CYS A 125 10.66 51.83 16.15
N GLY A 126 11.83 52.47 16.00
CA GLY A 126 13.08 51.78 15.70
C GLY A 126 13.31 51.49 14.22
N PRO A 127 14.28 50.61 13.89
CA PRO A 127 14.65 50.28 12.52
C PRO A 127 13.59 49.40 11.85
N GLN A 128 13.05 49.86 10.73
CA GLN A 128 12.03 49.18 9.94
C GLN A 128 12.59 48.81 8.55
N PRO A 129 12.41 47.57 8.07
CA PRO A 129 12.78 47.22 6.70
C PRO A 129 11.84 47.91 5.71
N LYS A 130 12.38 48.40 4.59
CA LYS A 130 11.62 49.12 3.57
C LYS A 130 12.09 48.75 2.16
N LEU A 131 11.13 48.64 1.25
CA LEU A 131 11.32 48.40 -0.17
C LEU A 131 10.35 49.28 -0.95
N GLY A 132 10.76 50.51 -1.28
CA GLY A 132 9.86 51.51 -1.88
C GLY A 132 8.71 51.87 -0.94
N ASP A 133 7.47 51.69 -1.40
CA ASP A 133 6.25 51.93 -0.61
C ASP A 133 5.79 50.68 0.18
N TYR A 134 6.60 49.63 0.20
CA TYR A 134 6.31 48.36 0.86
C TYR A 134 7.32 48.03 1.96
N THR A 135 6.95 47.13 2.86
CA THR A 135 7.84 46.46 3.82
C THR A 135 7.66 44.94 3.69
N LEU A 136 8.60 44.18 4.25
CA LEU A 136 8.39 42.76 4.45
C LEU A 136 7.32 42.55 5.54
N ASP A 137 6.47 41.55 5.35
CA ASP A 137 5.57 41.09 6.40
C ASP A 137 6.37 40.47 7.57
N THR A 138 5.76 40.40 8.75
CA THR A 138 6.31 39.77 9.96
C THR A 138 6.69 38.30 9.76
N GLU A 139 6.01 37.58 8.86
CA GLU A 139 6.41 36.21 8.49
C GLU A 139 7.65 36.18 7.58
N GLY A 140 8.03 37.31 6.97
CA GLY A 140 9.22 37.48 6.13
C GLY A 140 9.07 37.05 4.68
N TRP A 141 7.89 36.58 4.26
CA TRP A 141 7.66 35.98 2.94
C TRP A 141 6.84 36.84 1.97
N GLU A 142 6.18 37.89 2.47
CA GLU A 142 5.30 38.75 1.66
C GLU A 142 5.67 40.22 1.76
N LEU A 143 5.27 40.99 0.74
CA LEU A 143 5.34 42.44 0.76
C LEU A 143 3.99 42.99 1.21
N THR A 144 4.01 43.85 2.20
CA THR A 144 2.85 44.56 2.73
C THR A 144 3.08 46.08 2.61
N PRO A 145 2.02 46.92 2.51
CA PRO A 145 2.19 48.36 2.49
C PRO A 145 3.01 48.86 3.69
N TYR A 146 3.94 49.78 3.45
CA TYR A 146 4.82 50.29 4.49
C TYR A 146 4.03 51.07 5.55
N ASN A 147 4.28 50.74 6.83
CA ASN A 147 3.80 51.48 7.99
C ASN A 147 4.97 51.67 8.97
N PRO A 148 5.24 52.89 9.48
CA PRO A 148 6.39 53.18 10.36
C PRO A 148 6.54 52.32 11.62
N CYS A 149 5.49 51.63 12.07
CA CYS A 149 5.52 50.79 13.26
C CYS A 149 5.00 49.37 12.99
N TYR A 150 5.18 48.84 11.78
CA TYR A 150 4.66 47.52 11.41
C TYR A 150 5.34 46.36 12.16
N TRP A 151 6.65 46.45 12.38
CA TRP A 151 7.45 45.39 13.02
C TRP A 151 7.53 45.51 14.55
N HIS A 152 6.61 46.24 15.20
CA HIS A 152 6.60 46.48 16.65
C HIS A 152 5.28 46.10 17.30
#